data_AF-A0A7V9N8R1-F1
#
_entry.id   AF-A0A7V9N8R1-F1
#
_cell.length_a   1.000
_cell.length_b   1.000
_cell.length_c   1.000
_cell.angle_alpha   90.00
_cell.angle_beta   90.00
_cell.angle_gamma   90.00
#
_symmetry.space_group_name_H-M   'P 1'
#
loop_
_entity.id
_entity.type
_entity.pdbx_description
1 polymer ?
#
loop_
_entity_poly.entity_id
_entity_poly.type
_entity_poly.pdbx_seq_one_letter_code
_entity_poly.pdbx_strand_id
1 'polypeptide(L)'
;MNAETMRDTTQEPLDDEERELMDPDTWDWDTPIEGRTIGTPGAILRVRFSREEFRDIEHLAKSAGVGPVELVRQTMLDRVATVDPRRNLVQQPAGRRRAATG
;
A
#
# COMPACT_ATOMS: atom_id res chain seq x y z
N MET A 1 42.54 -4.12 14.66
CA MET A 1 41.47 -5.01 15.12
C MET A 1 40.24 -4.15 15.40
N ASN A 2 39.29 -4.27 14.48
CA ASN A 2 37.84 -4.03 14.53
C ASN A 2 37.30 -2.80 15.28
N ALA A 3 36.98 -1.76 14.50
CA ALA A 3 35.96 -0.79 14.86
C ALA A 3 34.58 -1.44 14.61
N GLU A 4 33.90 -1.86 15.68
CA GLU A 4 32.50 -2.22 15.60
C GLU A 4 31.66 -0.93 15.65
N THR A 5 30.96 -0.71 14.54
CA THR A 5 30.10 0.43 14.28
C THR A 5 28.93 0.40 15.25
N MET A 6 29.04 1.15 16.35
CA MET A 6 27.99 1.37 17.33
C MET A 6 26.86 2.15 16.64
N ARG A 7 25.83 1.42 16.19
CA ARG A 7 24.62 2.01 15.62
C ARG A 7 23.92 2.76 16.74
N ASP A 8 23.88 4.07 16.61
CA ASP A 8 23.13 4.99 17.44
C ASP A 8 21.63 4.64 17.34
N THR A 9 21.12 3.87 18.29
CA THR A 9 19.69 3.56 18.40
C THR A 9 19.03 4.65 19.22
N THR A 10 18.35 5.58 18.55
CA THR A 10 17.49 6.63 19.14
C THR A 10 16.23 6.07 19.82
N GLN A 11 16.23 4.81 20.26
CA GLN A 11 15.09 4.18 20.92
C GLN A 11 15.15 4.45 22.42
N GLU A 12 14.01 4.87 22.97
CA GLU A 12 13.81 4.90 24.41
C GLU A 12 14.06 3.49 25.00
N PRO A 13 14.61 3.39 26.23
CA PRO A 13 14.81 2.09 26.85
C PRO A 13 13.46 1.37 26.97
N LEU A 14 13.42 0.11 26.51
CA LEU A 14 12.22 -0.71 26.55
C LEU A 14 11.69 -0.79 27.98
N ASP A 15 10.38 -0.58 28.14
CA ASP A 15 9.73 -0.81 29.41
C ASP A 15 9.67 -2.32 29.74
N ASP A 16 9.30 -2.65 30.97
CA ASP A 16 9.31 -4.06 31.41
C ASP A 16 8.35 -4.94 30.60
N GLU A 17 7.23 -4.38 30.08
CA GLU A 17 6.27 -5.11 29.23
C GLU A 17 6.84 -5.36 27.83
N GLU A 18 7.50 -4.35 27.24
CA GLU A 18 8.18 -4.46 25.95
C GLU A 18 9.36 -5.43 26.01
N ARG A 19 10.08 -5.49 27.14
CA ARG A 19 11.19 -6.44 27.34
C ARG A 19 10.70 -7.88 27.38
N GLU A 20 9.57 -8.14 28.04
CA GLU A 20 8.93 -9.46 28.04
C GLU A 20 8.37 -9.80 26.65
N LEU A 21 7.78 -8.84 25.95
CA LEU A 21 7.25 -9.01 24.60
C LEU A 21 8.35 -9.28 23.55
N MET A 22 9.57 -8.83 23.79
CA MET A 22 10.71 -9.05 22.89
C MET A 22 11.56 -10.28 23.25
N ASP A 23 11.22 -10.98 24.34
CA ASP A 23 11.90 -12.19 24.77
C ASP A 23 11.36 -13.42 24.02
N PRO A 24 12.15 -14.03 23.12
CA PRO A 24 11.68 -15.19 22.36
C PRO A 24 11.44 -16.42 23.24
N ASP A 25 12.02 -16.51 24.44
CA ASP A 25 11.82 -17.65 25.34
C ASP A 25 10.45 -17.60 26.04
N THR A 26 9.78 -16.44 26.04
CA THR A 26 8.42 -16.26 26.60
C THR A 26 7.32 -16.44 25.54
N TRP A 27 7.67 -16.52 24.26
CA TRP A 27 6.70 -16.64 23.18
C TRP A 27 6.12 -18.05 23.09
N ASP A 28 4.79 -18.14 22.93
CA ASP A 28 4.08 -19.40 22.68
C ASP A 28 4.33 -19.91 21.25
N TRP A 29 5.52 -20.48 21.03
CA TRP A 29 5.90 -21.09 19.76
C TRP A 29 5.12 -22.37 19.45
N ASP A 30 4.55 -23.01 20.48
CA ASP A 30 3.82 -24.26 20.38
C ASP A 30 2.39 -24.07 19.84
N THR A 31 1.85 -22.84 19.95
CA THR A 31 0.50 -22.49 19.49
C THR A 31 0.50 -21.34 18.48
N PRO A 32 1.07 -21.54 17.26
CA PRO A 32 1.05 -20.50 16.25
C PRO A 32 -0.39 -20.18 15.80
N ILE A 33 -0.74 -18.90 15.79
CA ILE A 33 -2.02 -18.43 15.27
C ILE A 33 -1.87 -18.16 13.77
N GLU A 34 -2.62 -18.87 12.93
CA GLU A 34 -2.65 -18.60 11.49
C GLU A 34 -3.37 -17.26 11.20
N GLY A 35 -2.57 -16.24 10.89
CA GLY A 35 -3.09 -14.97 10.40
C GLY A 35 -3.52 -15.08 8.93
N ARG A 36 -4.80 -14.82 8.63
CA ARG A 36 -5.25 -14.68 7.23
C ARG A 36 -4.86 -13.30 6.70
N THR A 37 -3.88 -13.24 5.80
CA THR A 37 -3.55 -12.00 5.10
C THR A 37 -4.67 -11.63 4.13
N ILE A 38 -5.33 -10.49 4.35
CA ILE A 38 -6.26 -9.92 3.37
C ILE A 38 -5.39 -9.40 2.22
N GLY A 39 -5.37 -10.10 1.08
CA GLY A 39 -4.42 -9.89 -0.03
C GLY A 39 -4.07 -8.43 -0.35
N THR A 40 -4.74 -7.81 -1.32
CA THR A 40 -4.64 -6.36 -1.51
C THR A 40 -5.90 -5.73 -0.93
N PRO A 41 -5.82 -5.05 0.23
CA PRO A 41 -6.98 -4.40 0.80
C PRO A 41 -7.52 -3.35 -0.18
N GLY A 42 -8.83 -3.32 -0.35
CA GLY A 42 -9.48 -2.41 -1.30
C GLY A 42 -10.98 -2.28 -1.03
N ALA A 43 -11.56 -1.20 -1.55
CA ALA A 43 -12.99 -0.96 -1.51
C ALA A 43 -13.62 -1.24 -2.88
N ILE A 44 -14.79 -1.88 -2.90
CA ILE A 44 -15.58 -2.08 -4.11
C ILE A 44 -16.67 -1.02 -4.16
N LEU A 45 -16.64 -0.16 -5.16
CA LEU A 45 -17.71 0.80 -5.44
C LEU A 45 -18.60 0.25 -6.55
N ARG A 46 -19.90 0.10 -6.27
CA ARG A 46 -20.91 -0.26 -7.28
C ARG A 46 -21.63 1.01 -7.72
N VAL A 47 -21.45 1.41 -8.96
CA VAL A 47 -22.12 2.57 -9.57
C VAL A 47 -22.99 2.08 -10.71
N ARG A 48 -24.25 2.53 -10.73
CA ARG A 48 -25.16 2.25 -11.84
C ARG A 48 -25.11 3.43 -12.81
N PHE A 49 -24.89 3.10 -14.09
CA PHE A 49 -25.03 4.04 -15.20
C PHE A 49 -26.25 3.68 -16.03
N SER A 50 -26.84 4.68 -16.65
CA SER A 50 -27.72 4.48 -17.80
C SER A 50 -26.92 3.96 -18.99
N ARG A 51 -27.63 3.47 -20.02
CA ARG A 51 -26.99 3.00 -21.25
C ARG A 51 -26.27 4.13 -22.00
N GLU A 52 -26.84 5.34 -21.99
CA GLU A 52 -26.28 6.50 -22.67
C GLU A 52 -25.01 6.99 -21.96
N GLU A 53 -25.07 7.14 -20.64
CA GLU A 53 -23.91 7.49 -19.81
C GLU A 53 -22.75 6.50 -20.01
N PHE A 54 -23.05 5.19 -20.01
CA PHE A 54 -22.02 4.18 -20.21
C PHE A 54 -21.42 4.23 -21.61
N ARG A 55 -22.22 4.54 -22.64
CA ARG A 55 -21.74 4.67 -24.02
C ARG A 55 -20.78 5.86 -24.16
N ASP A 56 -21.06 6.97 -23.51
CA ASP A 56 -20.20 8.14 -23.53
C ASP A 56 -18.87 7.86 -22.83
N ILE A 57 -18.90 7.18 -21.68
CA ILE A 57 -17.69 6.72 -20.98
C ILE A 57 -16.89 5.76 -21.86
N GLU A 58 -17.55 4.82 -22.55
CA GLU A 58 -16.87 3.88 -23.44
C GLU A 58 -16.19 4.58 -24.61
N HIS A 59 -16.84 5.57 -25.21
CA HIS A 59 -16.26 6.35 -26.29
C HIS A 59 -15.03 7.14 -25.83
N LEU A 60 -15.12 7.78 -24.66
CA LEU A 60 -14.01 8.51 -24.05
C LEU A 60 -12.85 7.59 -23.66
N ALA A 61 -13.15 6.39 -23.16
CA ALA A 61 -12.12 5.42 -22.79
C ALA A 61 -11.37 4.93 -24.03
N LYS A 62 -12.10 4.66 -25.12
CA LYS A 62 -11.52 4.30 -26.42
C LYS A 62 -10.61 5.39 -26.97
N SER A 63 -10.98 6.67 -26.89
CA SER A 63 -10.11 7.76 -27.37
C SER A 63 -8.85 7.92 -26.52
N ALA A 64 -8.90 7.55 -25.25
CA ALA A 64 -7.75 7.51 -24.35
C ALA A 64 -6.94 6.19 -24.39
N GLY A 65 -7.39 5.19 -25.18
CA GLY A 65 -6.71 3.89 -25.29
C GLY A 65 -6.81 3.01 -24.03
N VAL A 66 -7.77 3.28 -23.14
CA VAL A 66 -7.96 2.55 -21.87
C VAL A 66 -9.37 1.95 -21.79
N GLY A 67 -9.61 1.07 -20.82
CA GLY A 67 -10.95 0.54 -20.54
C GLY A 67 -11.82 1.53 -19.72
N PRO A 68 -13.17 1.44 -19.79
CA PRO A 68 -14.07 2.33 -19.06
C PRO A 68 -13.81 2.39 -17.54
N VAL A 69 -13.54 1.23 -16.92
CA VAL A 69 -13.28 1.14 -15.47
C VAL A 69 -11.97 1.84 -15.10
N GLU A 70 -10.92 1.65 -15.91
CA GLU A 70 -9.62 2.27 -15.67
C GLU A 70 -9.70 3.79 -15.87
N LEU A 71 -10.42 4.25 -16.90
CA LEU A 71 -10.70 5.67 -17.11
C LEU A 71 -11.37 6.30 -15.89
N VAL A 72 -12.43 5.66 -15.35
CA VAL A 72 -13.14 6.16 -14.17
C VAL A 72 -12.21 6.18 -12.95
N ARG A 73 -11.40 5.13 -12.76
CA ARG A 73 -10.43 5.07 -11.66
C ARG A 73 -9.40 6.20 -11.75
N GLN A 74 -8.78 6.39 -12.91
CA GLN A 74 -7.77 7.43 -13.14
C GLN A 74 -8.38 8.82 -12.95
N THR A 75 -9.54 9.08 -13.55
CA THR A 75 -10.24 10.36 -13.41
C THR A 75 -10.54 10.68 -11.95
N MET A 76 -11.00 9.69 -11.17
CA MET A 76 -11.28 9.90 -9.74
C MET A 76 -10.01 10.14 -8.93
N LEU A 77 -8.95 9.39 -9.18
CA LEU A 77 -7.67 9.56 -8.48
C LEU A 77 -7.01 10.90 -8.82
N ASP A 78 -7.04 11.32 -10.08
CA ASP A 78 -6.56 12.63 -10.51
C ASP A 78 -7.31 13.76 -9.82
N ARG A 79 -8.63 13.63 -9.65
CA ARG A 79 -9.42 14.62 -8.91
C ARG A 79 -9.07 14.64 -7.43
N VAL A 80 -8.88 13.48 -6.79
CA VAL A 80 -8.43 13.43 -5.39
C VAL A 80 -7.06 14.08 -5.23
N ALA A 81 -6.14 13.87 -6.17
CA ALA A 81 -4.81 14.49 -6.18
C ALA A 81 -4.87 16.02 -6.16
N THR A 82 -5.85 16.61 -6.86
CA THR A 82 -6.04 18.07 -6.87
C THR A 82 -6.64 18.62 -5.58
N VAL A 83 -7.38 17.81 -4.83
CA VAL A 83 -8.07 18.22 -3.59
C VAL A 83 -7.18 18.02 -2.36
N ASP A 84 -6.35 16.97 -2.35
CA ASP A 84 -5.42 16.67 -1.27
C ASP A 84 -4.06 16.21 -1.81
N PRO A 85 -3.14 17.14 -2.10
CA PRO A 85 -1.82 16.80 -2.63
C PRO A 85 -0.92 16.07 -1.62
N ARG A 86 -1.23 16.09 -0.32
CA ARG A 86 -0.41 15.44 0.72
C ARG A 86 -0.64 13.93 0.78
N ARG A 87 -1.82 13.45 0.39
CA ARG A 87 -2.17 12.03 0.38
C ARG A 87 -1.46 11.22 -0.71
N ASN A 88 -1.05 11.87 -1.80
CA ASN A 88 -0.39 11.22 -2.94
C ASN A 88 1.06 10.78 -2.68
N LEU A 89 1.72 11.33 -1.67
CA LEU A 89 3.10 10.97 -1.33
C LEU A 89 3.23 9.59 -0.68
N VAL A 90 2.14 9.07 -0.11
CA VAL A 90 2.16 7.80 0.66
C VAL A 90 1.98 6.57 -0.24
N GLN A 91 1.53 6.72 -1.50
CA GLN A 91 1.22 5.60 -2.40
C GLN A 91 2.28 5.31 -3.48
N GLN A 92 3.54 5.77 -3.35
CA GLN A 92 4.60 5.19 -4.17
C GLN A 92 4.96 3.80 -3.61
N PRO A 93 4.69 2.69 -4.32
CA PRO A 93 5.22 1.40 -3.90
C PRO A 93 6.74 1.44 -4.00
N ALA A 94 7.39 1.26 -2.86
CA ALA A 94 8.80 0.89 -2.77
C ALA A 94 8.99 -0.48 -3.45
N GLY A 95 9.15 -0.49 -4.78
CA GLY A 95 9.04 -1.75 -5.52
C GLY A 95 9.45 -1.66 -6.98
N ARG A 96 10.48 -0.88 -7.32
CA ARG A 96 11.18 -1.05 -8.60
C ARG A 96 12.66 -0.72 -8.47
N ARG A 97 13.37 -1.47 -7.61
CA ARG A 97 14.82 -1.59 -7.75
C ARG A 97 15.08 -2.39 -9.03
N ARG A 98 15.54 -1.68 -10.07
CA ARG A 98 16.14 -2.28 -11.25
C ARG A 98 17.32 -3.14 -10.77
N ALA A 99 17.23 -4.45 -10.95
CA ALA A 99 18.40 -5.30 -10.99
C ALA A 99 19.15 -4.94 -12.29
N ALA A 100 20.14 -4.07 -12.19
CA ALA A 100 21.15 -3.91 -13.21
C ALA A 100 22.19 -5.00 -12.96
N THR A 101 22.27 -5.90 -13.92
CA THR A 101 23.32 -6.88 -14.14
C THR A 101 24.70 -6.22 -14.13
N GLY A 102 25.66 -6.84 -13.46
CA GLY A 102 27.09 -6.52 -13.50
C GLY A 102 27.86 -7.71 -12.96
#